data_AF-A0A972RYH1-F1
#
_entry.id   AF-A0A972RYH1-F1
#
_cell.length_a   1.000
_cell.length_b   1.000
_cell.length_c   1.000
_cell.angle_alpha   90.00
_cell.angle_beta   90.00
_cell.angle_gamma   90.00
#
_symmetry.space_group_name_H-M   'P 1'
#
loop_
_entity.id
_entity.type
_entity.pdbx_description
1 polymer ?
#
loop_
_entity_poly.entity_id
_entity_poly.type
_entity_poly.pdbx_seq_one_letter_code
_entity_poly.pdbx_strand_id
1 'polypeptide(L)'
;MKKILLLILFLISASSCANKQESRVVYRYIEKPVYIECQKPAIPEKPKAKDYQVLRIKFEEKYYYCVDVENAKILSENWLKYRNWCESINTILKNIK
;
A
#
# COMPACT_ATOMS: atom_id res chain seq x y z
N MET A 1 6.60 -65.47 56.28
CA MET A 1 6.87 -65.10 54.87
C MET A 1 5.67 -64.49 54.14
N LYS A 2 4.44 -65.03 54.24
CA LYS A 2 3.25 -64.48 53.54
C LYS A 2 2.87 -63.02 53.90
N LYS A 3 3.09 -62.58 55.15
CA LYS A 3 2.76 -61.21 55.60
C LYS A 3 3.66 -60.10 55.01
N ILE A 4 4.91 -60.43 54.67
CA ILE A 4 5.87 -59.47 54.09
C ILE A 4 5.56 -59.23 52.60
N LEU A 5 5.16 -60.29 51.88
CA LEU A 5 4.78 -60.20 50.48
C LEU A 5 3.55 -59.28 50.26
N LEU A 6 2.58 -59.33 51.18
CA LEU A 6 1.40 -58.46 51.15
C LEU A 6 1.73 -56.97 51.38
N LEU A 7 2.74 -56.68 52.20
CA LEU A 7 3.17 -55.29 52.45
C LEU A 7 3.86 -54.67 51.22
N ILE A 8 4.62 -55.48 50.48
CA ILE A 8 5.30 -55.05 49.25
C ILE A 8 4.28 -54.79 48.13
N LEU A 9 3.27 -55.65 47.98
CA LEU A 9 2.19 -55.46 47.01
C LEU A 9 1.39 -54.18 47.26
N PHE A 10 1.18 -53.79 48.53
CA PHE A 10 0.46 -52.57 48.88
C PHE A 10 1.26 -51.30 48.57
N LEU A 11 2.59 -51.32 48.78
CA LEU A 11 3.47 -50.18 48.48
C LEU A 11 3.63 -49.90 46.97
N ILE A 12 3.52 -50.94 46.13
CA ILE A 12 3.58 -50.78 44.67
C ILE A 12 2.28 -50.16 44.12
N SER A 13 1.13 -50.43 44.74
CA SER A 13 -0.15 -49.85 44.30
C SER A 13 -0.32 -48.36 44.64
N ALA A 14 0.40 -47.84 45.64
CA ALA A 14 0.28 -46.44 46.07
C ALA A 14 1.12 -45.45 45.25
N SER A 15 2.08 -45.93 44.46
CA SER A 15 3.03 -45.08 43.71
C SER A 15 2.58 -44.76 42.28
N SER A 16 1.46 -45.30 41.81
CA SER A 16 0.97 -45.09 40.43
C SER A 16 -0.12 -44.02 40.28
N CYS A 17 -0.46 -43.29 41.35
CA CYS A 17 -1.49 -42.25 41.31
C CYS A 17 -0.99 -40.89 41.81
N ALA A 18 0.17 -40.44 41.32
CA ALA A 18 0.62 -39.07 41.53
C ALA A 18 1.57 -38.65 40.41
N ASN A 19 1.05 -38.38 39.22
CA ASN A 19 1.62 -37.40 38.28
C ASN A 19 0.62 -37.13 37.17
N LYS A 20 -0.43 -36.37 37.48
CA LYS A 20 -1.12 -35.60 36.46
C LYS A 20 -0.23 -34.40 36.18
N GLN A 21 0.78 -34.61 35.34
CA GLN A 21 1.61 -33.53 34.85
C GLN A 21 0.71 -32.66 33.98
N GLU A 22 0.23 -31.54 34.53
CA GLU A 22 -0.39 -30.50 33.74
C GLU A 22 0.65 -30.04 32.72
N SER A 23 0.51 -30.52 31.48
CA SER A 23 1.15 -29.90 30.35
C SER A 23 0.66 -28.46 30.34
N ARG A 24 1.49 -27.52 30.81
CA ARG A 24 1.26 -26.09 30.60
C ARG A 24 1.14 -25.92 29.09
N VAL A 25 -0.08 -25.74 28.62
CA VAL A 25 -0.35 -25.35 27.24
C VAL A 25 0.29 -23.97 27.08
N VAL A 26 1.46 -23.91 26.45
CA VAL A 26 2.08 -22.64 26.09
C VAL A 26 1.27 -22.12 24.91
N TYR A 27 0.28 -21.28 25.20
CA TYR A 27 -0.45 -20.57 24.16
C TYR A 27 0.56 -19.67 23.42
N ARG A 28 0.90 -20.03 22.18
CA ARG A 28 1.52 -19.08 21.25
C ARG A 28 0.44 -18.07 20.93
N TYR A 29 0.57 -16.86 21.47
CA TYR A 29 -0.22 -15.73 21.00
C TYR A 29 0.18 -15.51 19.55
N ILE A 30 -0.65 -15.99 18.63
CA ILE A 30 -0.57 -15.58 17.23
C ILE A 30 -1.16 -14.18 17.23
N GLU A 31 -0.29 -13.16 17.15
CA GLU A 31 -0.74 -11.78 16.95
C GLU A 31 -1.69 -11.77 15.76
N LYS A 32 -2.92 -11.28 15.99
CA LYS A 32 -3.90 -11.15 14.90
C LYS A 32 -3.26 -10.23 13.86
N PRO A 33 -3.27 -10.60 12.56
CA PRO A 33 -2.74 -9.73 11.53
C PRO A 33 -3.50 -8.40 11.58
N VAL A 34 -2.79 -7.33 11.87
CA VAL A 34 -3.34 -5.97 11.83
C VAL A 34 -3.47 -5.61 10.35
N TYR A 35 -4.71 -5.38 9.90
CA TYR A 35 -4.95 -4.86 8.58
C TYR A 35 -4.50 -3.39 8.56
N ILE A 36 -3.36 -3.12 7.95
CA ILE A 36 -2.92 -1.76 7.65
C ILE A 36 -3.61 -1.37 6.34
N GLU A 37 -4.60 -0.49 6.43
CA GLU A 37 -5.20 0.09 5.23
C GLU A 37 -4.13 0.89 4.49
N CYS A 38 -3.72 0.37 3.33
CA CYS A 38 -2.77 1.07 2.47
C CYS A 38 -3.50 2.30 1.91
N GLN A 39 -3.19 3.49 2.44
CA GLN A 39 -3.74 4.73 1.92
C GLN A 39 -3.34 4.87 0.46
N LYS A 40 -4.31 4.78 -0.45
CA LYS A 40 -4.06 5.03 -1.86
C LYS A 40 -3.47 6.44 -2.01
N PRO A 41 -2.37 6.61 -2.75
CA PRO A 41 -1.81 7.93 -2.95
C PRO A 41 -2.85 8.81 -3.63
N ALA A 42 -3.02 10.03 -3.11
CA ALA A 42 -3.94 11.01 -3.69
C ALA A 42 -3.47 11.36 -5.11
N ILE A 43 -4.33 11.10 -6.10
CA ILE A 43 -4.04 11.45 -7.49
C ILE A 43 -4.41 12.94 -7.67
N PRO A 44 -3.45 13.79 -8.06
CA PRO A 44 -3.76 15.20 -8.28
C PRO A 44 -4.72 15.38 -9.44
N GLU A 45 -5.64 16.33 -9.30
CA GLU A 45 -6.61 16.64 -10.33
C GLU A 45 -5.91 17.20 -11.59
N LYS A 46 -6.46 16.87 -12.77
CA LYS A 46 -5.97 17.39 -14.04
C LYS A 46 -6.07 18.92 -14.06
N PRO A 47 -4.99 19.64 -14.41
CA PRO A 47 -5.03 21.08 -14.48
C PRO A 47 -6.00 21.55 -15.57
N LYS A 48 -6.81 22.55 -15.25
CA LYS A 48 -7.65 23.24 -16.24
C LYS A 48 -6.78 24.19 -17.07
N ALA A 49 -6.84 24.04 -18.39
CA ALA A 49 -6.17 24.94 -19.32
C ALA A 49 -6.88 26.29 -19.33
N LYS A 50 -6.09 27.37 -19.41
CA LYS A 50 -6.61 28.70 -19.74
C LYS A 50 -6.87 28.78 -21.25
N ASP A 51 -7.92 29.48 -21.65
CA ASP A 51 -8.17 29.71 -23.07
C ASP A 51 -7.13 30.66 -23.68
N TYR A 52 -6.80 30.41 -24.94
CA TYR A 52 -5.92 31.26 -25.74
C TYR A 52 -6.42 31.31 -27.18
N GLN A 53 -6.09 32.38 -27.88
CA GLN A 53 -6.50 32.63 -29.24
C GLN A 53 -5.41 32.24 -30.23
N VAL A 54 -5.83 31.70 -31.37
CA VAL A 54 -4.97 31.37 -32.50
C VAL A 54 -5.41 32.22 -33.68
N LEU A 55 -4.44 32.90 -34.29
CA LEU A 55 -4.63 33.72 -35.46
C LEU A 55 -4.27 32.91 -36.70
N ARG A 56 -4.99 33.12 -37.81
CA ARG A 56 -4.64 32.57 -39.11
C ARG A 56 -4.02 33.67 -39.96
N ILE A 57 -2.75 33.50 -40.33
CA ILE A 57 -2.04 34.43 -41.21
C ILE A 57 -1.85 33.80 -42.59
N LYS A 58 -1.90 34.64 -43.63
CA LYS A 58 -1.54 34.25 -44.99
C LYS A 58 -0.15 34.80 -45.28
N PHE A 59 0.78 33.92 -45.64
CA PHE A 59 2.11 34.30 -46.09
C PHE A 59 2.37 33.60 -47.42
N GLU A 60 2.65 34.39 -48.45
CA GLU A 60 2.62 33.95 -49.85
C GLU A 60 1.26 33.31 -50.20
N GLU A 61 1.26 32.09 -50.74
CA GLU A 61 0.07 31.32 -51.10
C GLU A 61 -0.35 30.31 -50.01
N LYS A 62 0.29 30.35 -48.83
CA LYS A 62 0.06 29.40 -47.74
C LYS A 62 -0.56 30.07 -46.51
N TYR A 63 -1.41 29.31 -45.82
CA TYR A 63 -1.98 29.72 -44.54
C TYR A 63 -1.23 29.07 -43.39
N TYR A 64 -0.94 29.87 -42.36
CA TYR A 64 -0.29 29.44 -41.14
C TYR A 64 -1.13 29.84 -39.93
N TYR A 65 -0.95 29.10 -38.85
CA TYR A 65 -1.49 29.45 -37.54
C TYR A 65 -0.38 30.08 -36.71
N CYS A 66 -0.68 31.20 -36.07
CA CYS A 66 0.22 31.84 -35.13
C CYS A 66 -0.55 32.30 -33.89
N VAL A 67 0.21 32.66 -32.87
CA VAL A 67 -0.28 33.25 -31.63
C VAL A 67 0.51 34.52 -31.39
N ASP A 68 -0.12 35.53 -30.77
CA ASP A 68 0.63 36.67 -30.27
C ASP A 68 1.45 36.29 -29.02
N VAL A 69 2.23 37.24 -28.51
CA VAL A 69 3.12 37.01 -27.37
C VAL A 69 2.35 36.64 -26.10
N GLU A 70 1.17 37.23 -25.88
CA GLU A 70 0.35 36.96 -24.69
C GLU A 70 -0.25 35.55 -24.74
N ASN A 71 -0.84 35.17 -25.87
CA ASN A 71 -1.41 33.86 -26.10
C ASN A 71 -0.33 32.76 -26.15
N ALA A 72 0.87 33.06 -26.67
CA ALA A 72 2.02 32.17 -26.60
C ALA A 72 2.43 31.87 -25.15
N LYS A 73 2.40 32.90 -24.29
CA LYS A 73 2.68 32.73 -22.87
C LYS A 73 1.62 31.82 -22.22
N ILE A 74 0.34 32.06 -22.46
CA ILE A 74 -0.76 31.22 -21.95
C ILE A 74 -0.59 29.76 -22.42
N LEU A 75 -0.30 29.56 -23.70
CA LEU A 75 -0.05 28.23 -24.27
C LEU A 75 1.13 27.53 -23.56
N SER A 76 2.24 28.24 -23.35
CA SER A 76 3.40 27.68 -22.64
C SER A 76 3.10 27.34 -21.17
N GLU A 77 2.35 28.19 -20.46
CA GLU A 77 1.93 27.94 -19.08
C GLU A 77 1.02 26.70 -18.99
N ASN A 78 0.07 26.57 -19.92
CA ASN A 78 -0.83 25.42 -20.01
C ASN A 78 -0.04 24.13 -20.26
N TRP A 79 0.89 24.15 -21.22
CA TRP A 79 1.76 23.02 -21.53
C TRP A 79 2.57 22.59 -20.31
N LEU A 80 3.21 23.54 -19.63
CA LEU A 80 4.05 23.25 -18.46
C LEU A 80 3.22 22.61 -17.33
N LYS A 81 2.04 23.17 -17.03
CA LYS A 81 1.14 22.61 -16.01
C LYS A 81 0.72 21.19 -16.35
N TYR A 82 0.32 20.95 -17.59
CA TYR A 82 -0.10 19.62 -18.03
C TYR A 82 1.03 18.61 -17.98
N ARG A 83 2.23 18.99 -18.45
CA ARG A 83 3.43 18.16 -18.37
C ARG A 83 3.75 17.76 -16.94
N ASN A 84 3.80 18.73 -16.02
CA ASN A 84 4.11 18.48 -14.62
C ASN A 84 3.09 17.54 -13.96
N TRP A 85 1.80 17.69 -14.30
CA TRP A 85 0.75 16.77 -13.86
C TRP A 85 0.97 15.34 -14.36
N CYS A 86 1.30 15.17 -15.65
CA CYS A 86 1.63 13.84 -16.20
C CYS A 86 2.86 13.22 -15.50
N GLU A 87 3.91 14.00 -15.26
CA GLU A 87 5.12 13.55 -14.57
C GLU A 87 4.83 13.13 -13.11
N SER A 88 3.97 13.89 -12.42
CA SER A 88 3.47 13.55 -11.09
C SER A 88 2.71 12.22 -11.08
N ILE A 89 1.77 12.01 -12.01
CA ILE A 89 1.02 10.75 -12.11
C ILE A 89 1.95 9.58 -12.40
N ASN A 90 2.89 9.74 -13.34
CA ASN A 90 3.86 8.71 -13.66
C ASN A 90 4.70 8.31 -12.44
N THR A 91 5.09 9.30 -11.62
CA THR A 91 5.82 9.06 -10.36
C THR A 91 4.98 8.25 -9.37
N ILE A 92 3.71 8.61 -9.18
CA ILE A 92 2.77 7.86 -8.33
C ILE A 92 2.62 6.42 -8.83
N LEU A 93 2.40 6.22 -10.14
CA LEU A 93 2.21 4.89 -10.72
C LEU A 93 3.46 4.00 -10.58
N LYS A 94 4.66 4.59 -10.65
CA LYS A 94 5.92 3.86 -10.42
C LYS A 94 6.09 3.40 -8.98
N ASN A 95 5.61 4.19 -8.01
CA ASN A 95 5.73 3.88 -6.59
C ASN A 95 4.66 2.90 -6.07
N ILE A 96 3.61 2.63 -6.86
CA ILE A 96 2.57 1.65 -6.53
C ILE A 96 2.97 0.22 -6.98
N LYS A 97 3.92 0.09 -7.90
CA LYS A 97 4.46 -1.22 -8.33
C LYS A 97 5.47 -1.77 -7.33
#